data_AF-A0A251X9L7-F1
#
_entry.id   AF-A0A251X9L7-F1
#
_cell.length_a   1.000
_cell.length_b   1.000
_cell.length_c   1.000
_cell.angle_alpha   90.00
_cell.angle_beta   90.00
_cell.angle_gamma   90.00
#
_symmetry.space_group_name_H-M   'P 1'
#
loop_
_entity.id
_entity.type
_entity.pdbx_description
1 polymer ?
#
loop_
_entity_poly.entity_id
_entity_poly.type
_entity_poly.pdbx_seq_one_letter_code
_entity_poly.pdbx_strand_id
1 'polypeptide(L)'
;MAKIYYARVDEFWTRVDKLKFLAEKESYKNVEWQEITPDSKHNWLTEGLHDSFDNFLPMGTKAGKANKSDAEGIIFQVYSRGAETTRDAWAYHFNESKLAENMQISIEFYNDQVLKLSRQLKEIRIDDFANYDDKKISWSSSLKKHLENLIFAEFNQENIRFSLYRPFSKQYLYFDKIFTHRRGQFPSIFPTPETEKENKVICCSAVGNNKPFHNLMTNVIPDLHFTGDSQCFPFYTYTEDGSHRQENITNWALNAYQTHYKDNTISKWDIFYYIYGFLHHQGYRDKYQANLKRELPRIPYVPDFWAISQAGQQLAELHLNYEQQEPYELDDEIKGKLEWRVEKMRLNKDKTALIYNDTLTLKGIPPQVFDYKLGNRSALQWVIDQYQVKTDERSGITNDPNRFDEPRYIFELIGKVITVSLKTVEIVKGINRGNFEE
;
A
#
# COMPACT_ATOMS: atom_id res chain seq x y z
N MET A 1 4.30 2.28 42.47
CA MET A 1 4.19 2.53 41.02
C MET A 1 4.87 3.85 40.72
N ALA A 2 5.65 3.94 39.65
CA ALA A 2 6.18 5.22 39.18
C ALA A 2 5.03 6.07 38.62
N LYS A 3 5.03 7.37 38.91
CA LYS A 3 4.05 8.32 38.35
C LYS A 3 4.56 8.87 37.02
N ILE A 4 3.67 9.02 36.04
CA ILE A 4 3.98 9.63 34.75
C ILE A 4 3.25 10.97 34.66
N TYR A 5 4.02 12.03 34.46
CA TYR A 5 3.52 13.39 34.27
C TYR A 5 3.71 13.77 32.80
N TYR A 6 2.62 14.10 32.12
CA TYR A 6 2.57 14.42 30.71
C TYR A 6 2.01 15.83 30.49
N ALA A 7 2.56 16.55 29.52
CA ALA A 7 2.02 17.81 29.05
C ALA A 7 2.12 17.85 27.53
N ARG A 8 1.12 18.42 26.88
CA ARG A 8 1.12 18.72 25.44
C ARG A 8 0.79 20.18 25.22
N VAL A 9 1.43 20.74 24.21
CA VAL A 9 1.07 22.04 23.66
C VAL A 9 0.11 21.85 22.48
N ASP A 10 -0.49 22.92 22.00
CA ASP A 10 -1.39 22.87 20.85
C ASP A 10 -0.68 22.33 19.58
N GLU A 11 -1.41 21.55 18.78
CA GLU A 11 -0.89 20.92 17.57
C GLU A 11 -0.44 21.94 16.52
N PHE A 12 -1.11 23.09 16.46
CA PHE A 12 -0.88 24.13 15.46
C PHE A 12 0.08 25.23 15.92
N TRP A 13 0.66 25.12 17.12
CA TRP A 13 1.68 26.06 17.57
C TRP A 13 2.88 26.08 16.63
N THR A 14 3.25 27.30 16.24
CA THR A 14 4.46 27.53 15.47
C THR A 14 5.70 27.28 16.32
N ARG A 15 6.87 27.28 15.68
CA ARG A 15 8.14 27.28 16.40
C ARG A 15 8.23 28.43 17.40
N VAL A 16 7.73 29.62 17.05
CA VAL A 16 7.81 30.82 17.90
C VAL A 16 6.93 30.66 19.13
N ASP A 17 5.71 30.15 18.98
CA ASP A 17 4.79 29.91 20.10
C ASP A 17 5.37 28.89 21.09
N LYS A 18 5.95 27.79 20.58
CA LYS A 18 6.61 26.77 21.39
C LYS A 18 7.80 27.35 22.17
N LEU A 19 8.62 28.19 21.54
CA LEU A 19 9.74 28.85 22.21
C LEU A 19 9.29 29.87 23.25
N LYS A 20 8.24 30.64 22.95
CA LYS A 20 7.63 31.58 23.89
C LYS A 20 7.11 30.84 25.13
N PHE A 21 6.39 29.74 24.94
CA PHE A 21 5.94 28.89 26.05
C PHE A 21 7.11 28.38 26.91
N LEU A 22 8.19 27.90 26.31
CA LEU A 22 9.36 27.45 27.08
C LEU A 22 10.02 28.61 27.86
N ALA A 23 10.10 29.79 27.25
CA ALA A 23 10.63 30.99 27.90
C ALA A 23 9.73 31.48 29.05
N GLU A 24 8.41 31.42 28.89
CA GLU A 24 7.44 31.76 29.94
C GLU A 24 7.44 30.74 31.09
N LYS A 25 7.62 29.45 30.79
CA LYS A 25 7.64 28.41 31.82
C LYS A 25 8.97 28.36 32.57
N GLU A 26 10.11 28.63 31.93
CA GLU A 26 11.49 28.63 32.48
C GLU A 26 12.00 27.29 33.07
N SER A 27 11.12 26.51 33.67
CA SER A 27 11.37 25.25 34.35
C SER A 27 10.20 24.31 34.14
N TYR A 28 10.49 23.00 34.10
CA TYR A 28 9.46 21.96 34.07
C TYR A 28 8.49 22.08 35.27
N LYS A 29 8.91 22.66 36.40
CA LYS A 29 8.07 22.86 37.59
C LYS A 29 6.87 23.78 37.35
N ASN A 30 6.95 24.66 36.34
CA ASN A 30 5.91 25.65 36.04
C ASN A 30 4.98 25.19 34.91
N VAL A 31 5.26 24.03 34.31
CA VAL A 31 4.39 23.38 33.33
C VAL A 31 3.21 22.76 34.05
N GLU A 32 2.02 22.94 33.50
CA GLU A 32 0.81 22.26 33.98
C GLU A 32 0.84 20.81 33.50
N TRP A 33 1.16 19.90 34.42
CA TRP A 33 1.26 18.47 34.13
C TRP A 33 -0.05 17.76 34.37
N GLN A 34 -0.39 16.85 33.47
CA GLN A 34 -1.41 15.83 33.63
C GLN A 34 -0.74 14.53 34.11
N GLU A 35 -1.18 13.99 35.25
CA GLU A 35 -0.79 12.63 35.65
C GLU A 35 -1.55 11.62 34.76
N ILE A 36 -0.82 10.71 34.11
CA ILE A 36 -1.39 9.67 33.24
C ILE A 36 -1.01 8.28 33.74
N THR A 37 -1.88 7.31 33.49
CA THR A 37 -1.65 5.90 33.82
C THR A 37 -1.64 5.09 32.53
N PRO A 38 -0.57 4.30 32.26
CA PRO A 38 -0.56 3.42 31.10
C PRO A 38 -1.68 2.38 31.15
N ASP A 39 -2.22 2.01 29.98
CA ASP A 39 -3.18 0.91 29.88
C ASP A 39 -2.52 -0.48 30.11
N SER A 40 -3.33 -1.53 30.06
CA SER A 40 -2.88 -2.93 30.20
C SER A 40 -1.92 -3.38 29.09
N LYS A 41 -1.89 -2.67 27.96
CA LYS A 41 -0.96 -2.87 26.83
C LYS A 41 0.26 -1.94 26.91
N HIS A 42 0.46 -1.25 28.04
CA HIS A 42 1.55 -0.32 28.31
C HIS A 42 1.56 0.95 27.44
N ASN A 43 0.43 1.34 26.85
CA ASN A 43 0.30 2.60 26.14
C ASN A 43 0.07 3.75 27.11
N TRP A 44 0.82 4.84 26.95
CA TRP A 44 0.68 6.02 27.81
C TRP A 44 -0.47 6.93 27.37
N LEU A 45 -0.57 7.18 26.06
CA LEU A 45 -1.60 8.03 25.47
C LEU A 45 -2.72 7.13 24.96
N THR A 46 -3.89 7.15 25.60
CA THR A 46 -5.02 6.27 25.28
C THR A 46 -6.23 7.02 24.73
N GLU A 47 -6.10 8.33 24.52
CA GLU A 47 -7.15 9.19 23.94
C GLU A 47 -7.65 8.61 22.60
N GLY A 48 -8.97 8.40 22.51
CA GLY A 48 -9.65 7.85 21.33
C GLY A 48 -9.53 6.34 21.13
N LEU A 49 -8.84 5.60 22.02
CA LEU A 49 -8.89 4.14 22.01
C LEU A 49 -10.21 3.63 22.57
N HIS A 50 -10.74 2.57 21.97
CA HIS A 50 -11.94 1.89 22.41
C HIS A 50 -11.67 0.43 22.72
N ASP A 51 -11.94 0.01 23.96
CA ASP A 51 -11.73 -1.38 24.42
C ASP A 51 -12.61 -2.39 23.69
N SER A 52 -13.79 -1.96 23.20
CA SER A 52 -14.68 -2.83 22.42
C SER A 52 -14.04 -3.36 21.13
N PHE A 53 -12.98 -2.71 20.64
CA PHE A 53 -12.22 -3.19 19.49
C PHE A 53 -11.61 -4.57 19.74
N ASP A 54 -11.18 -4.87 20.96
CA ASP A 54 -10.58 -6.16 21.30
C ASP A 54 -11.58 -7.34 21.25
N ASN A 55 -12.89 -7.05 21.28
CA ASN A 55 -13.94 -8.05 21.13
C ASN A 55 -14.13 -8.51 19.67
N PHE A 56 -13.57 -7.78 18.70
CA PHE A 56 -13.70 -8.09 17.29
C PHE A 56 -12.65 -9.11 16.83
N LEU A 57 -12.98 -9.82 15.75
CA LEU A 57 -12.16 -10.89 15.24
C LEU A 57 -10.91 -10.34 14.51
N PRO A 58 -9.69 -10.65 14.95
CA PRO A 58 -8.49 -10.13 14.28
C PRO A 58 -8.34 -10.70 12.87
N MET A 59 -7.98 -9.83 11.92
CA MET A 59 -7.65 -10.26 10.56
C MET A 59 -6.48 -11.26 10.55
N GLY A 60 -5.49 -11.07 11.41
CA GLY A 60 -4.36 -11.99 11.56
C GLY A 60 -3.49 -11.59 12.75
N THR A 61 -2.71 -12.55 13.27
CA THR A 61 -1.76 -12.30 14.36
C THR A 61 -0.42 -12.95 14.05
N LYS A 62 0.66 -12.45 14.67
CA LYS A 62 1.99 -13.08 14.52
C LYS A 62 2.03 -14.51 15.07
N ALA A 63 1.37 -14.75 16.21
CA ALA A 63 1.29 -16.07 16.82
C ALA A 63 0.49 -17.04 15.93
N GLY A 64 -0.67 -16.60 15.44
CA GLY A 64 -1.50 -17.39 14.53
C GLY A 64 -0.78 -17.75 13.23
N LYS A 65 -0.10 -16.78 12.61
CA LYS A 65 0.72 -17.02 11.40
C LYS A 65 1.85 -18.03 11.63
N ALA A 66 2.41 -18.12 12.84
CA ALA A 66 3.48 -19.06 13.16
C ALA A 66 2.98 -20.51 13.38
N ASN A 67 1.67 -20.70 13.55
CA ASN A 67 1.10 -22.04 13.66
C ASN A 67 1.22 -22.78 12.32
N LYS A 68 1.62 -24.05 12.40
CA LYS A 68 1.74 -24.93 11.22
C LYS A 68 0.40 -25.54 10.80
N SER A 69 -0.59 -25.52 11.68
CA SER A 69 -1.98 -25.92 11.44
C SER A 69 -2.89 -24.70 11.34
N ASP A 70 -4.08 -24.91 10.80
CA ASP A 70 -5.14 -23.88 10.70
C ASP A 70 -5.40 -23.24 12.08
N ALA A 71 -5.15 -21.93 12.20
CA ALA A 71 -5.19 -21.23 13.48
C ALA A 71 -6.62 -20.86 13.89
N GLU A 72 -6.92 -21.02 15.17
CA GLU A 72 -8.18 -20.58 15.76
C GLU A 72 -8.13 -19.10 16.17
N GLY A 73 -9.29 -18.43 16.14
CA GLY A 73 -9.44 -17.06 16.63
C GLY A 73 -8.90 -15.95 15.70
N ILE A 74 -8.53 -16.28 14.45
CA ILE A 74 -8.10 -15.31 13.43
C ILE A 74 -8.78 -15.61 12.09
N ILE A 75 -8.85 -14.60 11.22
CA ILE A 75 -9.43 -14.75 9.88
C ILE A 75 -8.44 -15.32 8.88
N PHE A 76 -7.28 -14.68 8.71
CA PHE A 76 -6.27 -15.05 7.71
C PHE A 76 -5.09 -15.75 8.38
N GLN A 77 -4.73 -16.92 7.86
CA GLN A 77 -3.56 -17.67 8.32
C GLN A 77 -2.25 -16.94 7.94
N VAL A 78 -2.16 -16.45 6.71
CA VAL A 78 -1.00 -15.77 6.14
C VAL A 78 -1.34 -14.31 5.85
N TYR A 79 -0.42 -13.42 6.18
CA TYR A 79 -0.40 -12.04 5.70
C TYR A 79 1.05 -11.61 5.48
N SER A 80 1.25 -10.56 4.69
CA SER A 80 2.58 -10.09 4.27
C SER A 80 2.70 -8.58 4.33
N ARG A 81 3.93 -8.08 4.49
CA ARG A 81 4.26 -6.72 4.03
C ARG A 81 4.29 -6.68 2.50
N GLY A 82 4.06 -5.51 1.90
CA GLY A 82 4.36 -5.26 0.48
C GLY A 82 5.83 -5.53 0.12
N ALA A 83 6.14 -5.63 -1.17
CA ALA A 83 7.50 -5.84 -1.64
C ALA A 83 8.38 -4.60 -1.38
N GLU A 84 9.60 -4.82 -0.88
CA GLU A 84 10.54 -3.74 -0.54
C GLU A 84 11.82 -3.94 -1.35
N THR A 85 12.09 -3.06 -2.32
CA THR A 85 13.29 -3.17 -3.16
C THR A 85 14.50 -2.48 -2.51
N THR A 86 14.28 -1.35 -1.82
CA THR A 86 15.30 -0.38 -1.34
C THR A 86 16.14 0.27 -2.46
N ARG A 87 15.69 0.13 -3.71
CA ARG A 87 16.36 0.62 -4.92
C ARG A 87 15.34 0.97 -6.00
N ASP A 88 14.27 1.65 -5.61
CA ASP A 88 13.11 1.83 -6.48
C ASP A 88 13.45 2.45 -7.84
N ALA A 89 14.38 3.40 -7.90
CA ALA A 89 14.84 4.00 -9.16
C ALA A 89 15.43 2.97 -10.15
N TRP A 90 16.02 1.90 -9.64
CA TRP A 90 16.59 0.80 -10.43
C TRP A 90 15.57 -0.30 -10.71
N ALA A 91 14.75 -0.65 -9.71
CA ALA A 91 13.91 -1.85 -9.73
C ALA A 91 12.44 -1.60 -10.13
N TYR A 92 12.01 -0.35 -10.25
CA TYR A 92 10.70 0.02 -10.80
C TYR A 92 10.83 0.93 -12.02
N HIS A 93 9.95 0.75 -13.00
CA HIS A 93 9.82 1.67 -14.12
C HIS A 93 8.44 1.56 -14.78
N PHE A 94 7.94 2.64 -15.39
CA PHE A 94 6.75 2.57 -16.25
C PHE A 94 6.98 1.86 -17.60
N ASN A 95 8.24 1.58 -17.96
CA ASN A 95 8.64 1.02 -19.25
C ASN A 95 9.47 -0.23 -19.00
N GLU A 96 9.00 -1.36 -19.51
CA GLU A 96 9.60 -2.67 -19.30
C GLU A 96 11.05 -2.75 -19.80
N SER A 97 11.31 -2.26 -21.01
CA SER A 97 12.64 -2.30 -21.62
C SER A 97 13.64 -1.46 -20.84
N LYS A 98 13.21 -0.28 -20.35
CA LYS A 98 14.07 0.57 -19.50
C LYS A 98 14.34 -0.05 -18.14
N LEU A 99 13.37 -0.73 -17.53
CA LEU A 99 13.62 -1.52 -16.34
C LEU A 99 14.65 -2.63 -16.60
N ALA A 100 14.52 -3.35 -17.71
CA ALA A 100 15.46 -4.40 -18.09
C ALA A 100 16.88 -3.86 -18.25
N GLU A 101 17.05 -2.75 -18.98
CA GLU A 101 18.34 -2.05 -19.14
C GLU A 101 18.94 -1.66 -17.78
N ASN A 102 18.15 -1.02 -16.90
CA ASN A 102 18.59 -0.62 -15.57
C ASN A 102 19.10 -1.82 -14.74
N MET A 103 18.33 -2.91 -14.74
CA MET A 103 18.67 -4.08 -13.94
C MET A 103 19.88 -4.84 -14.49
N GLN A 104 20.06 -4.90 -15.81
CA GLN A 104 21.26 -5.48 -16.41
C GLN A 104 22.52 -4.69 -15.99
N ILE A 105 22.48 -3.36 -16.03
CA ILE A 105 23.59 -2.50 -15.54
C ILE A 105 23.92 -2.81 -14.07
N SER A 106 22.89 -2.87 -13.22
CA SER A 106 23.07 -3.21 -11.80
C SER A 106 23.64 -4.60 -11.57
N ILE A 107 23.16 -5.60 -12.31
CA ILE A 107 23.60 -7.01 -12.19
C ILE A 107 25.04 -7.17 -12.67
N GLU A 108 25.40 -6.58 -13.81
CA GLU A 108 26.77 -6.59 -14.34
C GLU A 108 27.74 -5.94 -13.36
N PHE A 109 27.41 -4.76 -12.85
CA PHE A 109 28.22 -4.07 -11.85
C PHE A 109 28.36 -4.89 -10.57
N TYR A 110 27.26 -5.45 -10.06
CA TYR A 110 27.26 -6.32 -8.89
C TYR A 110 28.17 -7.55 -9.08
N ASN A 111 28.05 -8.23 -10.22
CA ASN A 111 28.85 -9.43 -10.51
C ASN A 111 30.35 -9.12 -10.68
N ASP A 112 30.71 -7.94 -11.20
CA ASP A 112 32.09 -7.46 -11.18
C ASP A 112 32.61 -7.28 -9.74
N GLN A 113 31.79 -6.76 -8.82
CA GLN A 113 32.16 -6.69 -7.40
C GLN A 113 32.32 -8.09 -6.78
N VAL A 114 31.44 -9.05 -7.10
CA VAL A 114 31.57 -10.45 -6.66
C VAL A 114 32.89 -11.06 -7.14
N LEU A 115 33.24 -10.87 -8.40
CA LEU A 115 34.49 -11.37 -8.98
C LEU A 115 35.73 -10.72 -8.36
N LYS A 116 35.67 -9.42 -8.04
CA LYS A 116 36.75 -8.71 -7.34
C LYS A 116 36.91 -9.20 -5.91
N LEU A 117 35.81 -9.49 -5.22
CA LEU A 117 35.83 -9.99 -3.85
C LEU A 117 36.36 -11.41 -3.78
N SER A 118 35.98 -12.29 -4.73
CA SER A 118 36.44 -13.69 -4.77
C SER A 118 37.95 -13.85 -4.97
N ARG A 119 38.62 -12.81 -5.48
CA ARG A 119 40.08 -12.74 -5.64
C ARG A 119 40.80 -12.14 -4.43
N GLN A 120 40.09 -11.65 -3.42
CA GLN A 120 40.70 -11.12 -2.20
C GLN A 120 41.27 -12.25 -1.35
N LEU A 121 42.52 -12.09 -0.92
CA LEU A 121 43.22 -13.05 -0.06
C LEU A 121 43.11 -12.72 1.44
N LYS A 122 42.55 -11.54 1.77
CA LYS A 122 42.41 -11.05 3.14
C LYS A 122 40.95 -10.79 3.45
N GLU A 123 40.57 -11.04 4.70
CA GLU A 123 39.26 -10.67 5.22
C GLU A 123 39.10 -9.15 5.15
N ILE A 124 38.01 -8.69 4.54
CA ILE A 124 37.69 -7.28 4.37
C ILE A 124 36.25 -7.04 4.80
N ARG A 125 36.02 -5.94 5.50
CA ARG A 125 34.66 -5.51 5.84
C ARG A 125 33.95 -5.11 4.54
N ILE A 126 32.76 -5.67 4.32
CA ILE A 126 32.03 -5.48 3.04
C ILE A 126 31.73 -4.01 2.73
N ASP A 127 31.47 -3.20 3.76
CA ASP A 127 31.17 -1.79 3.60
C ASP A 127 32.36 -0.99 3.07
N ASP A 128 33.58 -1.43 3.38
CA ASP A 128 34.83 -0.78 2.95
C ASP A 128 35.26 -1.28 1.56
N PHE A 129 34.78 -2.47 1.17
CA PHE A 129 35.02 -3.07 -0.15
C PHE A 129 34.05 -2.58 -1.23
N ALA A 130 32.76 -2.51 -0.92
CA ALA A 130 31.71 -2.24 -1.90
C ALA A 130 31.87 -0.86 -2.54
N ASN A 131 31.78 -0.79 -3.87
CA ASN A 131 31.77 0.47 -4.59
C ASN A 131 30.35 1.08 -4.63
N TYR A 132 30.20 2.31 -4.10
CA TYR A 132 28.94 3.06 -4.01
C TYR A 132 28.75 4.02 -5.19
N ASP A 133 28.80 3.48 -6.40
CA ASP A 133 28.43 4.21 -7.62
C ASP A 133 26.91 4.17 -7.80
N ASP A 134 26.21 5.19 -7.27
CA ASP A 134 24.75 5.30 -7.30
C ASP A 134 24.17 5.29 -8.73
N LYS A 135 25.01 5.58 -9.75
CA LYS A 135 24.67 5.50 -11.18
C LYS A 135 24.78 4.09 -11.76
N LYS A 136 25.12 3.10 -10.94
CA LYS A 136 25.18 1.69 -11.35
C LYS A 136 24.39 0.78 -10.44
N ILE A 137 24.34 1.07 -9.14
CA ILE A 137 23.66 0.22 -8.17
C ILE A 137 23.25 0.99 -6.92
N SER A 138 22.16 0.56 -6.28
CA SER A 138 21.83 0.96 -4.91
C SER A 138 21.95 -0.24 -3.96
N TRP A 139 22.85 -0.12 -2.99
CA TRP A 139 23.16 -1.18 -2.04
C TRP A 139 22.14 -1.26 -0.90
N SER A 140 21.73 -2.49 -0.59
CA SER A 140 20.97 -2.83 0.61
C SER A 140 21.76 -3.82 1.46
N SER A 141 21.39 -3.96 2.74
CA SER A 141 22.05 -4.92 3.62
C SER A 141 21.91 -6.37 3.11
N SER A 142 20.78 -6.73 2.49
CA SER A 142 20.62 -8.06 1.89
C SER A 142 21.50 -8.24 0.65
N LEU A 143 21.60 -7.23 -0.21
CA LEU A 143 22.44 -7.31 -1.41
C LEU A 143 23.92 -7.42 -1.05
N LYS A 144 24.37 -6.66 -0.04
CA LYS A 144 25.72 -6.80 0.53
C LYS A 144 25.94 -8.20 1.11
N LYS A 145 24.92 -8.79 1.76
CA LYS A 145 25.02 -10.16 2.26
C LYS A 145 25.17 -11.20 1.15
N HIS A 146 24.51 -11.01 0.01
CA HIS A 146 24.73 -11.86 -1.16
C HIS A 146 26.14 -11.70 -1.73
N LEU A 147 26.67 -10.46 -1.75
CA LEU A 147 28.04 -10.18 -2.16
C LEU A 147 29.06 -10.88 -1.25
N GLU A 148 28.92 -10.78 0.08
CA GLU A 148 29.77 -11.47 1.07
C GLU A 148 29.80 -12.99 0.85
N ASN A 149 28.67 -13.57 0.45
CA ASN A 149 28.54 -14.99 0.20
C ASN A 149 28.96 -15.41 -1.22
N LEU A 150 29.53 -14.49 -2.00
CA LEU A 150 29.97 -14.69 -3.39
C LEU A 150 28.86 -15.23 -4.32
N ILE A 151 27.62 -14.83 -4.07
CA ILE A 151 26.47 -15.24 -4.88
C ILE A 151 26.42 -14.34 -6.11
N PHE A 152 26.66 -14.91 -7.28
CA PHE A 152 26.41 -14.24 -8.56
C PHE A 152 24.91 -14.11 -8.82
N ALA A 153 24.53 -13.01 -9.46
CA ALA A 153 23.17 -12.77 -9.93
C ALA A 153 23.08 -13.00 -11.44
N GLU A 154 21.89 -13.37 -11.89
CA GLU A 154 21.57 -13.55 -13.31
C GLU A 154 20.32 -12.73 -13.64
N PHE A 155 20.35 -12.06 -14.79
CA PHE A 155 19.16 -11.38 -15.28
C PHE A 155 18.16 -12.40 -15.82
N ASN A 156 16.93 -12.35 -15.36
CA ASN A 156 15.83 -13.14 -15.91
C ASN A 156 14.65 -12.22 -16.27
N GLN A 157 14.24 -12.22 -17.54
CA GLN A 157 13.10 -11.43 -18.01
C GLN A 157 11.80 -11.78 -17.24
N GLU A 158 11.62 -13.03 -16.84
CA GLU A 158 10.41 -13.49 -16.10
C GLU A 158 10.29 -12.86 -14.70
N ASN A 159 11.38 -12.31 -14.17
CA ASN A 159 11.35 -11.55 -12.91
C ASN A 159 10.75 -10.15 -13.11
N ILE A 160 10.60 -9.66 -14.35
CA ILE A 160 9.88 -8.42 -14.62
C ILE A 160 8.37 -8.70 -14.53
N ARG A 161 7.74 -8.12 -13.51
CA ARG A 161 6.34 -8.36 -13.15
C ARG A 161 5.61 -7.05 -13.01
N PHE A 162 4.29 -7.06 -13.20
CA PHE A 162 3.49 -5.89 -12.86
C PHE A 162 3.43 -5.70 -11.35
N SER A 163 3.43 -4.44 -10.94
CA SER A 163 3.30 -4.05 -9.55
C SER A 163 2.49 -2.77 -9.41
N LEU A 164 1.69 -2.68 -8.35
CA LEU A 164 1.13 -1.41 -7.91
C LEU A 164 2.12 -0.72 -7.00
N TYR A 165 2.87 0.22 -7.58
CA TYR A 165 3.83 1.03 -6.82
C TYR A 165 3.11 1.92 -5.81
N ARG A 166 2.03 2.57 -6.24
CA ARG A 166 1.14 3.40 -5.42
C ARG A 166 -0.30 3.19 -5.89
N PRO A 167 -1.32 3.70 -5.18
CA PRO A 167 -2.70 3.52 -5.59
C PRO A 167 -2.93 3.98 -7.04
N PHE A 168 -3.50 3.09 -7.85
CA PHE A 168 -3.80 3.33 -9.27
C PHE A 168 -2.58 3.73 -10.11
N SER A 169 -1.37 3.33 -9.70
CA SER A 169 -0.12 3.55 -10.41
C SER A 169 0.59 2.21 -10.65
N LYS A 170 0.20 1.54 -11.73
CA LYS A 170 0.82 0.30 -12.18
C LYS A 170 2.15 0.58 -12.89
N GLN A 171 3.20 -0.12 -12.45
CA GLN A 171 4.55 -0.07 -13.00
C GLN A 171 5.09 -1.50 -13.18
N TYR A 172 6.20 -1.63 -13.89
CA TYR A 172 6.99 -2.85 -13.89
C TYR A 172 7.92 -2.86 -12.67
N LEU A 173 8.10 -4.03 -12.08
CA LEU A 173 9.00 -4.34 -10.96
C LEU A 173 9.92 -5.49 -11.36
N TYR A 174 11.22 -5.38 -11.10
CA TYR A 174 12.14 -6.52 -11.18
C TYR A 174 12.14 -7.29 -9.84
N PHE A 175 11.24 -8.28 -9.73
CA PHE A 175 10.96 -9.02 -8.51
C PHE A 175 11.89 -10.23 -8.32
N ASP A 176 13.15 -9.94 -8.00
CA ASP A 176 14.21 -10.96 -7.89
C ASP A 176 14.60 -11.28 -6.43
N LYS A 177 15.12 -12.49 -6.20
CA LYS A 177 15.54 -12.98 -4.88
C LYS A 177 16.79 -12.28 -4.30
N ILE A 178 17.66 -11.73 -5.15
CA ILE A 178 18.87 -10.98 -4.76
C ILE A 178 18.58 -9.47 -4.76
N PHE A 179 17.90 -8.98 -5.81
CA PHE A 179 17.65 -7.55 -6.02
C PHE A 179 16.36 -7.01 -5.39
N THR A 180 15.55 -7.84 -4.73
CA THR A 180 14.48 -7.36 -3.84
C THR A 180 14.91 -7.52 -2.39
N HIS A 181 15.02 -6.42 -1.63
CA HIS A 181 15.47 -6.48 -0.24
C HIS A 181 14.58 -7.37 0.64
N ARG A 182 13.27 -7.20 0.54
CA ARG A 182 12.26 -8.06 1.17
C ARG A 182 11.16 -8.36 0.18
N ARG A 183 11.07 -9.62 -0.26
CA ARG A 183 9.96 -10.13 -1.10
C ARG A 183 8.66 -10.38 -0.32
N GLY A 184 8.67 -10.22 1.00
CA GLY A 184 7.54 -10.58 1.86
C GLY A 184 7.18 -12.07 1.73
N GLN A 185 5.91 -12.36 1.60
CA GLN A 185 5.39 -13.69 1.25
C GLN A 185 4.92 -13.75 -0.21
N PHE A 186 5.27 -12.76 -1.04
CA PHE A 186 4.83 -12.76 -2.44
C PHE A 186 5.32 -13.94 -3.28
N PRO A 187 6.45 -14.63 -2.99
CA PRO A 187 6.76 -15.90 -3.63
C PRO A 187 5.73 -17.00 -3.36
N SER A 188 4.90 -16.92 -2.31
CA SER A 188 3.81 -17.86 -2.02
C SER A 188 2.41 -17.24 -2.17
N ILE A 189 2.31 -15.99 -2.65
CA ILE A 189 1.04 -15.30 -2.92
C ILE A 189 0.86 -15.10 -4.43
N PHE A 190 1.93 -14.66 -5.12
CA PHE A 190 1.99 -14.47 -6.57
C PHE A 190 3.28 -15.10 -7.16
N PRO A 191 3.52 -16.41 -6.97
CA PRO A 191 4.72 -17.07 -7.49
C PRO A 191 4.90 -16.85 -9.00
N THR A 192 3.84 -17.01 -9.79
CA THR A 192 3.88 -16.94 -11.25
C THR A 192 2.85 -15.95 -11.82
N PRO A 193 3.02 -15.44 -13.05
CA PRO A 193 2.05 -14.57 -13.70
C PRO A 193 0.64 -15.19 -13.81
N GLU A 194 0.52 -16.51 -13.87
CA GLU A 194 -0.77 -17.22 -13.89
C GLU A 194 -1.53 -17.02 -12.58
N THR A 195 -0.83 -17.08 -11.44
CA THR A 195 -1.46 -16.89 -10.12
C THR A 195 -1.97 -15.47 -9.90
N GLU A 196 -1.39 -14.46 -10.57
CA GLU A 196 -1.88 -13.07 -10.56
C GLU A 196 -3.25 -12.90 -11.22
N LYS A 197 -3.64 -13.83 -12.10
CA LYS A 197 -4.95 -13.78 -12.78
C LYS A 197 -6.10 -14.24 -11.88
N GLU A 198 -5.81 -14.99 -10.83
CA GLU A 198 -6.82 -15.58 -9.95
C GLU A 198 -6.78 -15.07 -8.51
N ASN A 199 -5.58 -14.78 -7.97
CA ASN A 199 -5.45 -14.40 -6.57
C ASN A 199 -5.76 -12.91 -6.36
N LYS A 200 -6.36 -12.61 -5.21
CA LYS A 200 -6.76 -11.26 -4.81
C LYS A 200 -6.21 -10.97 -3.42
N VAL A 201 -5.75 -9.76 -3.20
CA VAL A 201 -5.05 -9.38 -1.96
C VAL A 201 -5.63 -8.07 -1.44
N ILE A 202 -6.18 -8.08 -0.23
CA ILE A 202 -6.58 -6.86 0.47
C ILE A 202 -5.33 -6.23 1.08
N CYS A 203 -4.98 -5.00 0.67
CA CYS A 203 -3.87 -4.27 1.24
C CYS A 203 -4.38 -3.15 2.15
N CYS A 204 -4.03 -3.20 3.43
CA CYS A 204 -4.36 -2.19 4.44
C CYS A 204 -3.13 -1.36 4.77
N SER A 205 -3.32 -0.10 5.16
CA SER A 205 -2.26 0.71 5.78
C SER A 205 -1.72 0.01 7.03
N ALA A 206 -0.40 0.01 7.23
CA ALA A 206 0.20 -0.61 8.41
C ALA A 206 -0.08 0.15 9.71
N VAL A 207 0.15 -0.59 10.80
CA VAL A 207 0.32 -0.05 12.14
C VAL A 207 1.39 1.04 12.15
N GLY A 208 1.10 2.14 12.85
CA GLY A 208 1.97 3.30 12.97
C GLY A 208 1.84 4.32 11.85
N ASN A 209 1.01 4.05 10.83
CA ASN A 209 0.78 5.00 9.75
C ASN A 209 0.15 6.29 10.28
N ASN A 210 0.74 7.44 9.92
CA ASN A 210 0.28 8.75 10.36
C ASN A 210 -0.88 9.31 9.50
N LYS A 211 -1.30 8.58 8.48
CA LYS A 211 -2.46 8.91 7.62
C LYS A 211 -3.72 8.21 8.13
N PRO A 212 -4.92 8.70 7.78
CA PRO A 212 -6.16 7.97 8.03
C PRO A 212 -6.08 6.55 7.47
N PHE A 213 -6.70 5.60 8.19
CA PHE A 213 -6.77 4.22 7.76
C PHE A 213 -7.40 4.12 6.37
N HIS A 214 -6.80 3.31 5.51
CA HIS A 214 -7.31 3.04 4.19
C HIS A 214 -6.88 1.65 3.72
N ASN A 215 -7.60 1.13 2.74
CA ASN A 215 -7.30 -0.14 2.12
C ASN A 215 -7.60 -0.09 0.62
N LEU A 216 -6.94 -0.96 -0.14
CA LEU A 216 -7.15 -1.15 -1.57
C LEU A 216 -6.80 -2.60 -1.94
N MET A 217 -7.59 -3.22 -2.80
CA MET A 217 -7.34 -4.57 -3.29
C MET A 217 -6.42 -4.54 -4.52
N THR A 218 -5.59 -5.57 -4.66
CA THR A 218 -4.72 -5.78 -5.83
C THR A 218 -4.74 -7.26 -6.25
N ASN A 219 -4.48 -7.51 -7.53
CA ASN A 219 -4.19 -8.83 -8.10
C ASN A 219 -2.74 -8.93 -8.62
N VAL A 220 -1.92 -7.90 -8.41
CA VAL A 220 -0.50 -7.86 -8.73
C VAL A 220 0.32 -7.54 -7.47
N ILE A 221 1.64 -7.71 -7.53
CA ILE A 221 2.54 -7.48 -6.40
C ILE A 221 2.43 -6.01 -5.93
N PRO A 222 1.98 -5.71 -4.70
CA PRO A 222 1.99 -4.36 -4.17
C PRO A 222 3.38 -3.99 -3.63
N ASP A 223 3.79 -2.75 -3.87
CA ASP A 223 4.93 -2.15 -3.18
C ASP A 223 4.64 -2.02 -1.68
N LEU A 224 5.70 -2.00 -0.86
CA LEU A 224 5.60 -1.74 0.57
C LEU A 224 4.82 -0.46 0.88
N HIS A 225 4.98 0.60 0.11
CA HIS A 225 4.33 1.88 0.37
C HIS A 225 3.03 2.08 -0.43
N PHE A 226 2.47 1.02 -1.03
CA PHE A 226 1.21 1.06 -1.79
C PHE A 226 0.05 1.68 -1.01
N THR A 227 -0.13 1.31 0.26
CA THR A 227 -1.11 1.88 1.21
C THR A 227 -0.46 2.45 2.46
N GLY A 228 0.85 2.76 2.37
CA GLY A 228 1.68 3.18 3.51
C GLY A 228 2.04 2.02 4.44
N ASP A 229 3.23 1.46 4.18
CA ASP A 229 3.81 0.28 4.83
C ASP A 229 2.89 -0.96 4.81
N SER A 230 2.20 -1.15 3.68
CA SER A 230 1.12 -2.10 3.39
C SER A 230 1.23 -3.44 4.11
N GLN A 231 0.11 -3.83 4.73
CA GLN A 231 -0.17 -5.18 5.21
C GLN A 231 -1.19 -5.84 4.29
N CYS A 232 -0.82 -7.00 3.77
CA CYS A 232 -1.44 -7.64 2.63
C CYS A 232 -2.03 -8.98 3.04
N PHE A 233 -3.32 -9.16 2.81
CA PHE A 233 -4.11 -10.34 3.19
C PHE A 233 -4.61 -11.03 1.91
N PRO A 234 -3.91 -12.07 1.44
CA PRO A 234 -4.25 -12.75 0.20
C PRO A 234 -5.44 -13.71 0.41
N PHE A 235 -6.21 -13.95 -0.65
CA PHE A 235 -7.23 -14.98 -0.63
C PHE A 235 -6.63 -16.38 -0.77
N TYR A 236 -5.68 -16.55 -1.69
CA TYR A 236 -4.95 -17.80 -1.89
C TYR A 236 -3.48 -17.72 -1.47
N THR A 237 -2.94 -18.86 -1.10
CA THR A 237 -1.49 -19.11 -1.00
C THR A 237 -1.10 -20.32 -1.82
N TYR A 238 0.16 -20.39 -2.23
CA TYR A 238 0.73 -21.38 -3.14
C TYR A 238 2.10 -21.85 -2.63
N THR A 239 2.59 -22.96 -3.18
CA THR A 239 4.04 -23.22 -3.20
C THR A 239 4.74 -22.29 -4.19
N GLU A 240 6.05 -22.08 -4.05
CA GLU A 240 6.79 -21.10 -4.88
C GLU A 240 6.80 -21.42 -6.38
N ASP A 241 6.49 -22.67 -6.77
CA ASP A 241 6.32 -23.10 -8.15
C ASP A 241 4.91 -22.81 -8.71
N GLY A 242 4.02 -22.19 -7.93
CA GLY A 242 2.62 -21.92 -8.30
C GLY A 242 1.66 -23.09 -8.10
N SER A 243 2.14 -24.24 -7.59
CA SER A 243 1.28 -25.39 -7.30
C SER A 243 0.66 -25.31 -5.89
N HIS A 244 -0.09 -26.35 -5.51
CA HIS A 244 -0.70 -26.50 -4.18
C HIS A 244 -1.46 -25.26 -3.67
N ARG A 245 -2.30 -24.68 -4.52
CA ARG A 245 -3.18 -23.56 -4.15
C ARG A 245 -4.07 -23.92 -2.97
N GLN A 246 -4.11 -23.04 -1.96
CA GLN A 246 -4.93 -23.18 -0.77
C GLN A 246 -5.62 -21.85 -0.43
N GLU A 247 -6.84 -21.92 0.08
CA GLU A 247 -7.55 -20.75 0.61
C GLU A 247 -6.94 -20.34 1.96
N ASN A 248 -6.73 -19.04 2.14
CA ASN A 248 -6.00 -18.48 3.28
C ASN A 248 -6.91 -18.04 4.43
N ILE A 249 -8.23 -17.95 4.20
CA ILE A 249 -9.19 -17.80 5.30
C ILE A 249 -9.27 -19.13 6.05
N THR A 250 -9.12 -19.09 7.37
CA THR A 250 -9.09 -20.28 8.23
C THR A 250 -10.44 -20.99 8.19
N ASN A 251 -10.44 -22.32 8.32
CA ASN A 251 -11.69 -23.08 8.43
C ASN A 251 -12.40 -22.76 9.75
N TRP A 252 -11.64 -22.41 10.79
CA TRP A 252 -12.19 -21.88 12.03
C TRP A 252 -13.02 -20.62 11.78
N ALA A 253 -12.49 -19.64 11.02
CA ALA A 253 -13.22 -18.42 10.71
C ALA A 253 -14.46 -18.72 9.86
N LEU A 254 -14.36 -19.58 8.84
CA LEU A 254 -15.52 -20.02 8.07
C LEU A 254 -16.64 -20.55 8.98
N ASN A 255 -16.33 -21.48 9.87
CA ASN A 255 -17.29 -22.05 10.80
C ASN A 255 -17.86 -20.98 11.76
N ALA A 256 -17.02 -20.08 12.27
CA ALA A 256 -17.45 -19.01 13.16
C ALA A 256 -18.48 -18.07 12.48
N TYR A 257 -18.25 -17.68 11.22
CA TYR A 257 -19.19 -16.89 10.42
C TYR A 257 -20.49 -17.67 10.14
N GLN A 258 -20.39 -18.91 9.66
CA GLN A 258 -21.57 -19.74 9.38
C GLN A 258 -22.44 -19.96 10.63
N THR A 259 -21.79 -20.21 11.78
CA THR A 259 -22.47 -20.39 13.07
C THR A 259 -23.11 -19.09 13.56
N HIS A 260 -22.40 -17.96 13.48
CA HIS A 260 -22.93 -16.67 13.93
C HIS A 260 -24.18 -16.26 13.14
N TYR A 261 -24.11 -16.31 11.80
CA TYR A 261 -25.21 -15.94 10.92
C TYR A 261 -26.25 -17.04 10.71
N LYS A 262 -26.01 -18.24 11.23
CA LYS A 262 -26.85 -19.43 11.03
C LYS A 262 -27.07 -19.75 9.55
N ASP A 263 -26.03 -19.56 8.76
CA ASP A 263 -26.04 -19.70 7.31
C ASP A 263 -24.82 -20.50 6.82
N ASN A 264 -25.04 -21.78 6.53
CA ASN A 264 -24.00 -22.69 6.04
C ASN A 264 -23.66 -22.47 4.55
N THR A 265 -24.32 -21.54 3.86
CA THR A 265 -24.03 -21.22 2.46
C THR A 265 -22.91 -20.18 2.32
N ILE A 266 -22.57 -19.47 3.41
CA ILE A 266 -21.45 -18.53 3.45
C ILE A 266 -20.16 -19.27 3.09
N SER A 267 -19.49 -18.81 2.03
CA SER A 267 -18.18 -19.29 1.61
C SER A 267 -17.06 -18.39 2.11
N LYS A 268 -15.81 -18.83 1.96
CA LYS A 268 -14.65 -17.99 2.26
C LYS A 268 -14.57 -16.76 1.35
N TRP A 269 -15.01 -16.86 0.09
CA TRP A 269 -15.08 -15.70 -0.80
C TRP A 269 -16.05 -14.64 -0.28
N ASP A 270 -17.20 -15.06 0.26
CA ASP A 270 -18.16 -14.14 0.85
C ASP A 270 -17.57 -13.45 2.08
N ILE A 271 -16.82 -14.18 2.92
CA ILE A 271 -16.10 -13.60 4.07
C ILE A 271 -15.03 -12.60 3.59
N PHE A 272 -14.28 -12.94 2.54
CA PHE A 272 -13.24 -12.07 1.98
C PHE A 272 -13.82 -10.73 1.49
N TYR A 273 -14.91 -10.78 0.73
CA TYR A 273 -15.59 -9.58 0.26
C TYR A 273 -16.29 -8.83 1.39
N TYR A 274 -16.91 -9.53 2.34
CA TYR A 274 -17.46 -8.92 3.55
C TYR A 274 -16.42 -8.08 4.28
N ILE A 275 -15.21 -8.61 4.47
CA ILE A 275 -14.12 -7.87 5.12
C ILE A 275 -13.74 -6.65 4.30
N TYR A 276 -13.56 -6.80 2.99
CA TYR A 276 -13.20 -5.67 2.14
C TYR A 276 -14.27 -4.57 2.14
N GLY A 277 -15.55 -4.93 2.06
CA GLY A 277 -16.67 -4.00 2.19
C GLY A 277 -16.71 -3.33 3.56
N PHE A 278 -16.64 -4.11 4.64
CA PHE A 278 -16.70 -3.60 6.02
C PHE A 278 -15.54 -2.66 6.33
N LEU A 279 -14.34 -2.92 5.82
CA LEU A 279 -13.19 -2.03 5.98
C LEU A 279 -13.42 -0.66 5.31
N HIS A 280 -14.47 -0.45 4.52
CA HIS A 280 -14.91 0.86 4.00
C HIS A 280 -15.99 1.55 4.84
N HIS A 281 -16.50 0.91 5.90
CA HIS A 281 -17.51 1.49 6.77
C HIS A 281 -16.94 2.70 7.55
N GLN A 282 -17.49 3.88 7.30
CA GLN A 282 -16.96 5.15 7.78
C GLN A 282 -17.08 5.26 9.31
N GLY A 283 -18.21 4.81 9.89
CA GLY A 283 -18.39 4.80 11.35
C GLY A 283 -17.37 3.90 12.08
N TYR A 284 -16.91 2.83 11.43
CA TYR A 284 -15.87 1.96 11.99
C TYR A 284 -14.50 2.67 11.94
N ARG A 285 -14.16 3.25 10.79
CA ARG A 285 -12.90 3.98 10.61
C ARG A 285 -12.78 5.18 11.56
N ASP A 286 -13.87 5.93 11.75
CA ASP A 286 -13.90 7.12 12.59
C ASP A 286 -13.84 6.75 14.07
N LYS A 287 -14.67 5.79 14.52
CA LYS A 287 -14.69 5.35 15.92
C LYS A 287 -13.36 4.73 16.33
N TYR A 288 -12.81 3.82 15.53
CA TYR A 288 -11.59 3.08 15.89
C TYR A 288 -10.31 3.66 15.27
N GLN A 289 -10.32 4.93 14.87
CA GLN A 289 -9.17 5.56 14.21
C GLN A 289 -7.88 5.42 15.04
N ALA A 290 -7.96 5.59 16.36
CA ALA A 290 -6.79 5.47 17.23
C ALA A 290 -6.31 4.01 17.37
N ASN A 291 -7.23 3.04 17.44
CA ASN A 291 -6.91 1.60 17.45
C ASN A 291 -6.25 1.18 16.13
N LEU A 292 -6.82 1.55 14.98
CA LEU A 292 -6.32 1.21 13.65
C LEU A 292 -4.92 1.79 13.35
N LYS A 293 -4.49 2.82 14.09
CA LYS A 293 -3.10 3.33 14.04
C LYS A 293 -2.11 2.46 14.82
N ARG A 294 -2.57 1.57 15.70
CA ARG A 294 -1.72 0.83 16.65
C ARG A 294 -1.75 -0.68 16.47
N GLU A 295 -2.81 -1.20 15.86
CA GLU A 295 -3.00 -2.63 15.65
C GLU A 295 -3.65 -2.88 14.28
N LEU A 296 -3.51 -4.11 13.79
CA LEU A 296 -4.17 -4.54 12.55
C LEU A 296 -5.70 -4.48 12.73
N PRO A 297 -6.47 -4.29 11.64
CA PRO A 297 -7.91 -4.25 11.74
C PRO A 297 -8.47 -5.54 12.35
N ARG A 298 -9.52 -5.35 13.17
CA ARG A 298 -10.36 -6.42 13.69
C ARG A 298 -11.77 -6.24 13.16
N ILE A 299 -12.40 -7.34 12.78
CA ILE A 299 -13.64 -7.35 12.03
C ILE A 299 -14.77 -7.82 12.96
N PRO A 300 -15.80 -6.99 13.18
CA PRO A 300 -17.00 -7.39 13.89
C PRO A 300 -17.92 -8.24 13.01
N TYR A 301 -18.87 -8.90 13.65
CA TYR A 301 -20.07 -9.37 12.96
C TYR A 301 -21.10 -8.25 12.96
N VAL A 302 -21.73 -7.99 11.83
CA VAL A 302 -22.78 -6.97 11.70
C VAL A 302 -24.01 -7.57 11.02
N PRO A 303 -25.23 -7.11 11.32
CA PRO A 303 -26.45 -7.81 10.90
C PRO A 303 -26.56 -8.11 9.40
N ASP A 304 -26.16 -7.16 8.54
CA ASP A 304 -26.35 -7.24 7.09
C ASP A 304 -25.16 -7.87 6.33
N PHE A 305 -24.72 -9.08 6.73
CA PHE A 305 -23.57 -9.77 6.13
C PHE A 305 -23.57 -9.77 4.59
N TRP A 306 -24.66 -10.21 3.98
CA TRP A 306 -24.75 -10.37 2.52
C TRP A 306 -24.72 -9.03 1.79
N ALA A 307 -25.32 -7.98 2.35
CA ALA A 307 -25.27 -6.65 1.74
C ALA A 307 -23.83 -6.12 1.72
N ILE A 308 -23.10 -6.27 2.82
CA ILE A 308 -21.70 -5.82 2.92
C ILE A 308 -20.78 -6.69 2.05
N SER A 309 -20.99 -8.00 2.01
CA SER A 309 -20.26 -8.91 1.13
C SER A 309 -20.43 -8.52 -0.34
N GLN A 310 -21.67 -8.30 -0.79
CA GLN A 310 -21.96 -7.88 -2.16
C GLN A 310 -21.36 -6.51 -2.50
N ALA A 311 -21.46 -5.54 -1.58
CA ALA A 311 -20.82 -4.24 -1.75
C ALA A 311 -19.29 -4.37 -1.85
N GLY A 312 -18.69 -5.22 -1.00
CA GLY A 312 -17.27 -5.54 -1.04
C GLY A 312 -16.85 -6.21 -2.34
N GLN A 313 -17.69 -7.08 -2.91
CA GLN A 313 -17.43 -7.69 -4.21
C GLN A 313 -17.47 -6.65 -5.34
N GLN A 314 -18.45 -5.74 -5.33
CA GLN A 314 -18.53 -4.64 -6.29
C GLN A 314 -17.32 -3.71 -6.20
N LEU A 315 -16.90 -3.36 -4.98
CA LEU A 315 -15.69 -2.57 -4.75
C LEU A 315 -14.43 -3.30 -5.24
N ALA A 316 -14.34 -4.60 -5.00
CA ALA A 316 -13.20 -5.41 -5.45
C ALA A 316 -13.10 -5.42 -6.98
N GLU A 317 -14.22 -5.68 -7.65
CA GLU A 317 -14.32 -5.67 -9.11
C GLU A 317 -13.92 -4.29 -9.68
N LEU A 318 -14.46 -3.22 -9.11
CA LEU A 318 -14.19 -1.85 -9.53
C LEU A 318 -12.70 -1.48 -9.35
N HIS A 319 -12.11 -1.83 -8.21
CA HIS A 319 -10.74 -1.42 -7.88
C HIS A 319 -9.68 -2.27 -8.59
N LEU A 320 -9.94 -3.56 -8.81
CA LEU A 320 -9.04 -4.45 -9.59
C LEU A 320 -9.06 -4.07 -11.08
N ASN A 321 -10.23 -3.70 -11.61
CA ASN A 321 -10.42 -3.38 -13.01
C ASN A 321 -10.53 -1.87 -13.26
N TYR A 322 -9.74 -1.07 -12.53
CA TYR A 322 -9.78 0.39 -12.62
C TYR A 322 -9.37 0.93 -14.00
N GLU A 323 -8.54 0.19 -14.74
CA GLU A 323 -8.07 0.56 -16.09
C GLU A 323 -9.07 0.16 -17.18
N GLN A 324 -10.09 -0.63 -16.83
CA GLN A 324 -11.12 -1.15 -17.74
C GLN A 324 -12.49 -0.49 -17.53
N GLN A 325 -12.59 0.50 -16.64
CA GLN A 325 -13.84 1.23 -16.47
C GLN A 325 -14.16 2.09 -17.71
N GLU A 326 -15.44 2.38 -17.90
CA GLU A 326 -15.86 3.44 -18.81
C GLU A 326 -15.38 4.80 -18.26
N PRO A 327 -14.65 5.60 -19.06
CA PRO A 327 -14.11 6.87 -18.60
C PRO A 327 -15.24 7.88 -18.37
N TYR A 328 -15.15 8.64 -17.27
CA TYR A 328 -15.97 9.83 -17.07
C TYR A 328 -15.61 10.88 -18.13
N GLU A 329 -16.61 11.41 -18.81
CA GLU A 329 -16.43 12.43 -19.83
C GLU A 329 -16.10 13.78 -19.18
N LEU A 330 -15.00 14.39 -19.61
CA LEU A 330 -14.56 15.71 -19.19
C LEU A 330 -14.60 16.66 -20.39
N ASP A 331 -14.71 17.96 -20.11
CA ASP A 331 -14.66 18.98 -21.15
C ASP A 331 -13.20 19.33 -21.47
N ASP A 332 -12.78 19.07 -22.71
CA ASP A 332 -11.43 19.34 -23.18
C ASP A 332 -11.26 20.80 -23.63
N GLU A 333 -10.45 21.58 -22.91
CA GLU A 333 -9.97 22.89 -23.38
C GLU A 333 -8.58 22.74 -24.02
N ILE A 334 -8.52 22.94 -25.34
CA ILE A 334 -7.29 22.80 -26.12
C ILE A 334 -6.72 24.17 -26.48
N LYS A 335 -5.42 24.36 -26.23
CA LYS A 335 -4.62 25.53 -26.61
C LYS A 335 -3.57 25.12 -27.63
N GLY A 336 -3.73 25.57 -28.87
CA GLY A 336 -2.80 25.25 -29.95
C GLY A 336 -2.95 23.82 -30.45
N LYS A 337 -1.82 23.15 -30.72
CA LYS A 337 -1.81 21.76 -31.20
C LYS A 337 -1.94 20.82 -30.01
N LEU A 338 -2.92 19.92 -30.05
CA LEU A 338 -3.15 18.92 -29.03
C LEU A 338 -1.95 17.97 -28.89
N GLU A 339 -1.46 17.80 -27.66
CA GLU A 339 -0.42 16.84 -27.30
C GLU A 339 -0.89 15.96 -26.14
N TRP A 340 -0.60 14.66 -26.22
CA TRP A 340 -0.98 13.69 -25.18
C TRP A 340 0.11 13.43 -24.16
N ARG A 341 1.30 14.02 -24.33
CA ARG A 341 2.41 13.80 -23.42
C ARG A 341 2.17 14.53 -22.10
N VAL A 342 2.39 13.83 -20.99
CA VAL A 342 2.39 14.39 -19.64
C VAL A 342 3.81 14.65 -19.19
N GLU A 343 4.09 15.90 -18.83
CA GLU A 343 5.28 16.25 -18.04
C GLU A 343 4.94 16.24 -16.56
N LYS A 344 3.96 17.07 -16.15
CA LYS A 344 3.46 17.14 -14.77
C LYS A 344 2.08 17.78 -14.69
N MET A 345 1.08 16.98 -14.36
CA MET A 345 -0.29 17.45 -14.22
C MET A 345 -0.51 18.25 -12.93
N ARG A 346 -1.47 19.19 -12.93
CA ARG A 346 -1.87 19.97 -11.74
C ARG A 346 -3.35 20.32 -11.73
N LEU A 347 -4.00 20.16 -10.57
CA LEU A 347 -5.35 20.70 -10.37
C LEU A 347 -5.31 22.21 -10.25
N ASN A 348 -6.35 22.87 -10.74
CA ASN A 348 -6.62 24.27 -10.41
C ASN A 348 -6.98 24.43 -8.92
N LYS A 349 -7.05 25.68 -8.45
CA LYS A 349 -7.22 26.01 -7.02
C LYS A 349 -8.50 25.44 -6.41
N ASP A 350 -9.59 25.46 -7.17
CA ASP A 350 -10.92 24.98 -6.81
C ASP A 350 -11.16 23.50 -7.18
N LYS A 351 -10.17 22.83 -7.80
CA LYS A 351 -10.18 21.42 -8.19
C LYS A 351 -11.30 21.01 -9.16
N THR A 352 -11.81 21.96 -9.93
CA THR A 352 -12.83 21.74 -10.98
C THR A 352 -12.21 21.42 -12.34
N ALA A 353 -10.90 21.66 -12.51
CA ALA A 353 -10.15 21.39 -13.71
C ALA A 353 -8.75 20.84 -13.41
N LEU A 354 -8.26 20.01 -14.33
CA LEU A 354 -6.91 19.45 -14.34
C LEU A 354 -6.14 20.00 -15.54
N ILE A 355 -5.08 20.74 -15.25
CA ILE A 355 -4.08 21.12 -16.25
C ILE A 355 -3.28 19.85 -16.56
N TYR A 356 -3.52 19.28 -17.73
CA TYR A 356 -2.92 18.02 -18.16
C TYR A 356 -1.49 18.27 -18.66
N ASN A 357 -1.34 19.26 -19.54
CA ASN A 357 -0.08 19.82 -20.01
C ASN A 357 -0.31 21.27 -20.51
N ASP A 358 0.66 21.85 -21.22
CA ASP A 358 0.56 23.23 -21.73
C ASP A 358 -0.52 23.42 -22.81
N THR A 359 -0.95 22.33 -23.45
CA THR A 359 -1.89 22.32 -24.58
C THR A 359 -3.30 21.86 -24.21
N LEU A 360 -3.46 21.11 -23.11
CA LEU A 360 -4.73 20.48 -22.74
C LEU A 360 -5.07 20.74 -21.27
N THR A 361 -6.31 21.20 -21.02
CA THR A 361 -6.91 21.29 -19.69
C THR A 361 -8.24 20.55 -19.68
N LEU A 362 -8.42 19.63 -18.74
CA LEU A 362 -9.64 18.84 -18.58
C LEU A 362 -10.53 19.51 -17.53
N LYS A 363 -11.75 19.90 -17.89
CA LYS A 363 -12.71 20.57 -16.98
C LYS A 363 -13.89 19.66 -16.64
N GLY A 364 -14.68 20.10 -15.66
CA GLY A 364 -15.91 19.40 -15.27
C GLY A 364 -15.67 18.31 -14.23
N ILE A 365 -14.56 18.35 -13.49
CA ILE A 365 -14.28 17.36 -12.45
C ILE A 365 -15.29 17.52 -11.29
N PRO A 366 -16.11 16.50 -10.98
CA PRO A 366 -17.07 16.60 -9.89
C PRO A 366 -16.37 16.64 -8.52
N PRO A 367 -16.84 17.46 -7.56
CA PRO A 367 -16.20 17.57 -6.25
C PRO A 367 -16.18 16.25 -5.47
N GLN A 368 -17.19 15.38 -5.67
CA GLN A 368 -17.31 14.08 -5.00
C GLN A 368 -16.17 13.11 -5.34
N VAL A 369 -15.45 13.33 -6.45
CA VAL A 369 -14.25 12.53 -6.81
C VAL A 369 -13.20 12.55 -5.70
N PHE A 370 -13.14 13.65 -4.93
CA PHE A 370 -12.15 13.82 -3.88
C PHE A 370 -12.54 13.17 -2.53
N ASP A 371 -13.75 12.61 -2.42
CA ASP A 371 -14.24 11.96 -1.21
C ASP A 371 -13.66 10.55 -1.04
N TYR A 372 -13.39 9.83 -2.14
CA TYR A 372 -12.70 8.55 -2.09
C TYR A 372 -11.20 8.75 -1.84
N LYS A 373 -10.80 8.66 -0.56
CA LYS A 373 -9.43 8.86 -0.10
C LYS A 373 -8.72 7.56 0.25
N LEU A 374 -7.45 7.52 -0.14
CA LEU A 374 -6.47 6.50 0.23
C LEU A 374 -5.35 7.20 1.00
N GLY A 375 -5.56 7.31 2.31
CA GLY A 375 -4.77 8.16 3.20
C GLY A 375 -5.18 9.62 3.06
N ASN A 376 -4.22 10.49 2.74
CA ASN A 376 -4.46 11.94 2.60
C ASN A 376 -4.80 12.38 1.17
N ARG A 377 -4.76 11.48 0.19
CA ARG A 377 -4.96 11.78 -1.23
C ARG A 377 -6.18 11.03 -1.74
N SER A 378 -6.94 11.65 -2.63
CA SER A 378 -7.94 10.92 -3.42
C SER A 378 -7.29 10.03 -4.48
N ALA A 379 -8.05 9.09 -5.04
CA ALA A 379 -7.60 8.25 -6.15
C ALA A 379 -7.07 9.09 -7.33
N LEU A 380 -7.79 10.14 -7.74
CA LEU A 380 -7.35 11.07 -8.78
C LEU A 380 -6.05 11.80 -8.41
N GLN A 381 -5.90 12.23 -7.15
CA GLN A 381 -4.67 12.88 -6.68
C GLN A 381 -3.46 11.93 -6.67
N TRP A 382 -3.67 10.63 -6.51
CA TRP A 382 -2.61 9.64 -6.69
C TRP A 382 -2.16 9.54 -8.14
N VAL A 383 -3.10 9.46 -9.09
CA VAL A 383 -2.78 9.47 -10.53
C VAL A 383 -1.97 10.71 -10.89
N ILE A 384 -2.40 11.90 -10.45
CA ILE A 384 -1.69 13.17 -10.72
C ILE A 384 -0.26 13.17 -10.14
N ASP A 385 -0.08 12.57 -8.97
CA ASP A 385 1.21 12.54 -8.28
C ASP A 385 2.19 11.54 -8.89
N GLN A 386 1.68 10.44 -9.42
CA GLN A 386 2.50 9.33 -9.90
C GLN A 386 2.80 9.43 -11.40
N TYR A 387 1.82 9.83 -12.20
CA TYR A 387 1.98 10.02 -13.65
C TYR A 387 2.57 11.39 -13.97
N GLN A 388 3.85 11.55 -13.66
CA GLN A 388 4.68 12.69 -14.08
C GLN A 388 6.09 12.20 -14.39
N VAL A 389 6.81 12.89 -15.28
CA VAL A 389 8.21 12.59 -15.56
C VAL A 389 9.05 12.95 -14.34
N LYS A 390 9.84 12.02 -13.81
CA LYS A 390 10.76 12.26 -12.68
C LYS A 390 12.12 11.65 -12.96
N THR A 391 13.16 12.40 -12.64
CA THR A 391 14.54 11.91 -12.62
C THR A 391 15.00 11.77 -11.17
N ASP A 392 15.49 10.60 -10.79
CA ASP A 392 16.14 10.41 -9.50
C ASP A 392 17.52 11.08 -9.52
N GLU A 393 17.78 11.98 -8.58
CA GLU A 393 18.99 12.83 -8.60
C GLU A 393 20.28 12.02 -8.41
N ARG A 394 20.24 10.91 -7.67
CA ARG A 394 21.43 10.11 -7.35
C ARG A 394 21.83 9.19 -8.50
N SER A 395 20.86 8.44 -9.00
CA SER A 395 21.10 7.50 -10.10
C SER A 395 21.11 8.18 -11.48
N GLY A 396 20.42 9.31 -11.63
CA GLY A 396 20.17 9.94 -12.92
C GLY A 396 19.12 9.24 -13.78
N ILE A 397 18.45 8.20 -13.26
CA ILE A 397 17.43 7.45 -14.00
C ILE A 397 16.16 8.29 -14.08
N THR A 398 15.63 8.44 -15.31
CA THR A 398 14.36 9.13 -15.57
C THR A 398 13.25 8.11 -15.74
N ASN A 399 12.25 8.15 -14.87
CA ASN A 399 11.04 7.35 -14.99
C ASN A 399 9.96 8.18 -15.70
N ASP A 400 9.62 7.76 -16.92
CA ASP A 400 8.66 8.43 -17.80
C ASP A 400 7.37 7.58 -17.93
N PRO A 401 6.21 8.08 -17.50
CA PRO A 401 4.94 7.35 -17.56
C PRO A 401 4.31 7.28 -18.95
N ASN A 402 4.81 8.03 -19.93
CA ASN A 402 4.19 8.16 -21.24
C ASN A 402 4.40 6.90 -22.09
N ARG A 403 3.34 6.45 -22.76
CA ARG A 403 3.35 5.30 -23.68
C ARG A 403 3.29 5.80 -25.12
N PHE A 404 4.34 5.58 -25.90
CA PHE A 404 4.40 6.09 -27.28
C PHE A 404 3.45 5.36 -28.23
N ASP A 405 3.18 4.09 -27.95
CA ASP A 405 2.23 3.21 -28.62
C ASP A 405 0.77 3.47 -28.19
N GLU A 406 0.57 3.87 -26.93
CA GLU A 406 -0.74 4.23 -26.37
C GLU A 406 -0.76 5.68 -25.83
N PRO A 407 -0.61 6.71 -26.70
CA PRO A 407 -0.41 8.09 -26.24
C PRO A 407 -1.56 8.62 -25.38
N ARG A 408 -2.80 8.12 -25.58
CA ARG A 408 -3.98 8.53 -24.82
C ARG A 408 -4.14 7.82 -23.48
N TYR A 409 -3.28 6.86 -23.14
CA TYR A 409 -3.42 6.01 -21.95
C TYR A 409 -3.66 6.81 -20.67
N ILE A 410 -2.82 7.82 -20.39
CA ILE A 410 -2.92 8.61 -19.15
C ILE A 410 -4.18 9.48 -19.16
N PHE A 411 -4.54 10.04 -20.32
CA PHE A 411 -5.76 10.81 -20.49
C PHE A 411 -7.00 9.97 -20.16
N GLU A 412 -7.11 8.77 -20.74
CA GLU A 412 -8.23 7.87 -20.48
C GLU A 412 -8.23 7.40 -19.02
N LEU A 413 -7.07 7.07 -18.46
CA LEU A 413 -6.93 6.64 -17.07
C LEU A 413 -7.52 7.66 -16.09
N ILE A 414 -7.38 8.96 -16.34
CA ILE A 414 -7.96 10.02 -15.50
C ILE A 414 -9.48 9.89 -15.46
N GLY A 415 -10.14 9.80 -16.61
CA GLY A 415 -11.59 9.61 -16.70
C GLY A 415 -12.03 8.32 -16.02
N LYS A 416 -11.29 7.23 -16.19
CA LYS A 416 -11.58 5.93 -15.58
C LYS A 416 -11.48 5.97 -14.05
N VAL A 417 -10.45 6.61 -13.52
CA VAL A 417 -10.26 6.77 -12.06
C VAL A 417 -11.28 7.73 -11.45
N ILE A 418 -11.78 8.71 -12.20
CA ILE A 418 -12.93 9.52 -11.79
C ILE A 418 -14.17 8.65 -11.66
N THR A 419 -14.48 7.81 -12.66
CA THR A 419 -15.59 6.84 -12.58
C THR A 419 -15.45 5.91 -11.38
N VAL A 420 -14.25 5.35 -11.14
CA VAL A 420 -13.96 4.53 -9.95
C VAL A 420 -14.28 5.31 -8.69
N SER A 421 -13.77 6.53 -8.55
CA SER A 421 -13.97 7.35 -7.34
C SER A 421 -15.46 7.59 -7.05
N LEU A 422 -16.24 7.96 -8.07
CA LEU A 422 -17.66 8.25 -7.92
C LEU A 422 -18.47 6.99 -7.55
N LYS A 423 -18.22 5.87 -8.24
CA LYS A 423 -18.88 4.60 -7.93
C LYS A 423 -18.51 4.08 -6.55
N THR A 424 -17.24 4.20 -6.14
CA THR A 424 -16.81 3.84 -4.79
C THR A 424 -17.54 4.66 -3.73
N VAL A 425 -17.65 5.98 -3.92
CA VAL A 425 -18.40 6.85 -3.00
C VAL A 425 -19.87 6.43 -2.88
N GLU A 426 -20.50 6.05 -4.00
CA GLU A 426 -21.87 5.55 -4.01
C GLU A 426 -22.03 4.24 -3.22
N ILE A 427 -21.17 3.24 -3.49
CA ILE A 427 -21.21 1.94 -2.80
C ILE A 427 -20.97 2.12 -1.30
N VAL A 428 -19.98 2.94 -0.92
CA VAL A 428 -19.65 3.21 0.49
C VAL A 428 -20.78 3.93 1.21
N LYS A 429 -21.50 4.84 0.54
CA LYS A 429 -22.73 5.43 1.11
C LYS A 429 -23.79 4.38 1.38
N GLY A 430 -23.91 3.34 0.54
CA GLY A 430 -24.79 2.19 0.78
C GLY A 430 -24.39 1.41 2.02
N ILE A 431 -23.10 1.10 2.18
CA ILE A 431 -22.54 0.40 3.34
C ILE A 431 -22.84 1.15 4.65
N ASN A 432 -22.67 2.47 4.65
CA ASN A 432 -22.85 3.31 5.85
C ASN A 432 -24.32 3.51 6.28
N ARG A 433 -25.29 3.07 5.48
CA ARG A 433 -26.72 3.10 5.88
C ARG A 433 -27.09 1.92 6.77
N GLY A 434 -26.31 0.84 6.75
CA GLY A 434 -26.49 -0.29 7.67
C GLY A 434 -26.14 0.11 9.10
N ASN A 435 -26.86 -0.43 10.08
CA ASN A 435 -26.56 -0.17 11.48
C ASN A 435 -25.24 -0.84 11.86
N PHE A 436 -24.22 -0.02 12.12
CA PHE A 436 -23.10 -0.40 12.97
C PHE A 436 -23.48 -0.10 14.42
N GLU A 437 -24.30 -0.98 15.00
CA GLU A 437 -24.54 -1.00 16.45
C GLU A 437 -23.78 -2.20 17.04
N GLU A 438 -23.09 -1.97 18.16
CA GLU A 438 -22.23 -2.94 18.83
C GLU A 438 -22.98 -4.16 19.39
#